data_AF-A0A1G9X6Y9-F1
#
_entry.id   AF-A0A1G9X6Y9-F1
#
_cell.length_a   1.000
_cell.length_b   1.000
_cell.length_c   1.000
_cell.angle_alpha   90.00
_cell.angle_beta   90.00
_cell.angle_gamma   90.00
#
_symmetry.space_group_name_H-M   'P 1'
#
loop_
_entity.id
_entity.type
_entity.pdbx_description
1 polymer ?
#
loop_
_entity_poly.entity_id
_entity_poly.type
_entity_poly.pdbx_seq_one_letter_code
_entity_poly.pdbx_strand_id
1 'polypeptide(L)'
;MGIIFLAISILSVLVLYISGYTLLFWVALVNLILHLIIGLTIPNIIAMNTMKKHKERVYNLEKIGATDTQVYKVIDEDVEIADEDRNSVPNWIYIFGMLSTSISVILLIIGLSRLKL
;
A
#
# COMPACT_ATOMS: atom_id res chain seq x y z
N MET A 1 4.09 -4.08 0.45
CA MET A 1 3.61 -4.89 1.58
C MET A 1 3.36 -6.31 1.10
N GLY A 2 3.77 -7.32 1.87
CA GLY A 2 3.71 -8.71 1.43
C GLY A 2 2.31 -9.32 1.53
N ILE A 3 1.98 -10.20 0.58
CA ILE A 3 0.77 -11.04 0.56
C ILE A 3 0.58 -11.77 1.90
N ILE A 4 1.66 -12.13 2.57
CA ILE A 4 1.67 -12.79 3.88
C ILE A 4 0.98 -11.94 4.96
N PHE A 5 1.26 -10.64 5.04
CA PHE A 5 0.68 -9.77 6.08
C PHE A 5 -0.81 -9.53 5.87
N LEU A 6 -1.23 -9.47 4.60
CA LEU A 6 -2.64 -9.46 4.24
C LEU A 6 -3.32 -10.77 4.65
N ALA A 7 -2.72 -11.92 4.35
CA ALA A 7 -3.26 -13.22 4.74
C ALA A 7 -3.44 -13.36 6.26
N ILE A 8 -2.47 -12.90 7.06
CA ILE A 8 -2.57 -12.86 8.52
C ILE A 8 -3.75 -12.00 8.97
N SER A 9 -3.95 -10.83 8.36
CA SER A 9 -5.05 -9.93 8.69
C SER A 9 -6.42 -10.50 8.31
N ILE A 10 -6.52 -11.26 7.22
CA ILE A 10 -7.74 -11.97 6.84
C ILE A 10 -8.02 -13.13 7.81
N LEU A 11 -6.99 -13.91 8.14
CA LEU A 11 -7.10 -15.02 9.09
C LEU A 11 -7.54 -14.55 10.47
N SER A 12 -7.04 -13.42 10.96
CA SER A 12 -7.45 -12.89 12.27
C SER A 12 -8.95 -12.59 12.32
N VAL A 13 -9.50 -11.98 11.27
CA VAL A 13 -10.94 -11.71 11.13
C VAL A 13 -11.74 -13.00 11.13
N LEU A 14 -11.34 -13.99 10.32
CA LEU A 14 -12.04 -15.26 10.21
C LEU A 14 -12.05 -16.03 11.53
N VAL A 15 -10.89 -16.14 12.18
CA VAL A 15 -10.75 -16.83 13.46
C VAL A 15 -11.61 -16.17 14.54
N LEU A 16 -11.60 -14.84 14.63
CA LEU A 16 -12.42 -14.12 15.61
C LEU A 16 -13.92 -14.22 15.35
N TYR A 17 -14.33 -14.29 14.09
CA TYR A 17 -15.71 -14.56 13.70
C TYR A 17 -16.15 -15.95 14.17
N ILE A 18 -15.36 -16.99 13.88
CA ILE A 18 -15.66 -18.38 14.28
C ILE A 18 -15.67 -18.53 15.80
N SER A 19 -14.73 -17.91 16.51
CA SER A 19 -14.63 -17.95 17.98
C SER A 19 -15.71 -17.13 18.71
N GLY A 20 -16.61 -16.45 17.99
CA GLY A 20 -17.71 -15.68 18.58
C GLY A 20 -17.27 -14.46 19.38
N TYR A 21 -16.11 -13.87 19.07
CA TYR A 21 -15.65 -12.63 19.69
C TYR A 21 -16.16 -11.41 18.90
N THR A 22 -17.44 -11.09 19.03
CA THR A 22 -18.12 -10.06 18.22
C THR A 22 -17.39 -8.71 18.18
N LEU A 23 -16.97 -8.20 19.35
CA LEU A 23 -16.28 -6.90 19.41
C LEU A 23 -14.91 -6.95 18.74
N LEU A 24 -14.10 -7.98 19.02
CA LEU A 24 -12.77 -8.13 18.43
C LEU A 24 -12.82 -8.41 16.93
N PHE A 25 -13.86 -9.11 16.45
CA PHE A 25 -14.13 -9.29 15.03
C PHE A 25 -14.24 -7.95 14.31
N TRP A 26 -15.05 -7.01 14.83
CA TRP A 26 -15.19 -5.68 14.23
C TRP A 26 -13.89 -4.89 14.25
N VAL A 27 -13.12 -4.97 15.34
CA VAL A 27 -11.78 -4.36 15.44
C VAL A 27 -10.84 -4.94 14.38
N ALA A 28 -10.82 -6.26 14.21
CA ALA A 28 -10.02 -6.94 13.20
C ALA A 28 -10.43 -6.52 11.78
N LEU A 29 -11.73 -6.39 11.53
CA LEU A 29 -12.26 -5.99 10.23
C LEU A 29 -11.87 -4.55 9.88
N VAL A 30 -12.02 -3.61 10.81
CA VAL A 30 -11.57 -2.22 10.62
C VAL A 30 -10.06 -2.17 10.40
N ASN A 31 -9.28 -2.94 11.17
CA ASN A 31 -7.84 -3.01 10.98
C ASN A 31 -7.46 -3.58 9.61
N LEU A 32 -8.16 -4.59 9.09
CA LEU A 32 -7.97 -5.12 7.75
C LEU A 32 -8.25 -4.07 6.67
N ILE A 33 -9.34 -3.31 6.81
CA ILE A 33 -9.67 -2.22 5.88
C ILE A 33 -8.57 -1.15 5.89
N LEU A 34 -8.10 -0.73 7.08
CA LEU A 34 -6.99 0.21 7.21
C LEU A 34 -5.71 -0.34 6.57
N HIS A 35 -5.42 -1.63 6.76
CA HIS A 35 -4.28 -2.30 6.16
C HIS A 35 -4.32 -2.24 4.63
N LEU A 36 -5.50 -2.47 4.03
CA LEU A 36 -5.71 -2.36 2.58
C LEU A 36 -5.50 -0.93 2.10
N ILE A 37 -6.07 0.06 2.79
CA ILE A 37 -5.90 1.48 2.45
C ILE A 37 -4.41 1.85 2.45
N ILE A 38 -3.66 1.48 3.48
CA ILE A 38 -2.22 1.74 3.58
C ILE A 38 -1.47 1.02 2.45
N GLY A 39 -1.81 -0.25 2.20
CA GLY A 39 -1.20 -1.06 1.16
C GLY A 39 -1.37 -0.51 -0.25
N LEU A 40 -2.51 0.15 -0.53
CA LEU A 40 -2.80 0.83 -1.80
C LEU A 40 -2.24 2.26 -1.85
N THR A 41 -2.08 2.92 -0.71
CA THR A 41 -1.56 4.30 -0.64
C THR A 41 -0.10 4.37 -1.07
N ILE A 42 0.73 3.39 -0.68
CA ILE A 42 2.15 3.33 -1.05
C ILE A 42 2.36 3.33 -2.58
N PRO A 43 1.83 2.36 -3.36
CA PRO A 43 2.00 2.35 -4.80
C PRO A 43 1.35 3.57 -5.46
N ASN A 44 0.26 4.10 -4.90
CA ASN A 44 -0.37 5.31 -5.42
C ASN A 44 0.54 6.54 -5.29
N ILE A 45 1.20 6.75 -4.13
CA ILE A 45 2.15 7.84 -3.94
C ILE A 45 3.33 7.72 -4.91
N ILE A 46 3.88 6.50 -5.05
CA ILE A 46 4.98 6.23 -5.97
C ILE A 46 4.56 6.57 -7.40
N ALA A 47 3.43 6.02 -7.87
CA ALA A 47 2.92 6.26 -9.21
C ALA A 47 2.63 7.74 -9.46
N MET A 48 2.05 8.45 -8.50
CA MET A 48 1.81 9.89 -8.61
C MET A 48 3.11 10.67 -8.76
N ASN A 49 4.15 10.35 -7.99
CA ASN A 49 5.42 11.04 -8.07
C ASN A 49 6.14 10.77 -9.39
N THR A 50 6.17 9.51 -9.83
CA THR A 50 6.78 9.14 -11.11
C THR A 50 6.05 9.79 -12.28
N MET A 51 4.71 9.79 -12.29
CA MET A 51 3.92 10.49 -13.32
C MET A 51 4.12 12.00 -13.30
N LYS A 52 4.31 12.61 -12.13
CA LYS A 52 4.61 14.04 -12.02
C LYS A 52 5.97 14.35 -12.66
N LYS A 53 7.02 13.59 -12.34
CA LYS A 53 8.35 13.74 -12.95
C LYS A 53 8.32 13.57 -14.46
N HIS A 54 7.58 12.56 -14.93
CA HIS A 54 7.42 12.32 -16.37
C HIS A 54 6.75 13.52 -17.07
N LYS A 55 5.67 14.07 -16.50
CA LYS A 55 5.01 15.29 -17.02
C LYS A 55 5.94 16.50 -17.03
N GLU A 56 6.74 16.70 -15.97
CA GLU A 56 7.71 17.78 -15.90
C GLU A 56 8.81 17.65 -16.98
N ARG A 57 9.25 16.42 -17.28
CA ARG A 57 10.20 16.15 -18.37
C ARG A 57 9.62 16.53 -19.74
N VAL A 58 8.38 16.15 -20.02
CA VAL A 58 7.65 16.52 -21.24
C VAL A 58 7.51 18.04 -21.35
N TYR A 59 7.03 18.70 -20.29
CA TYR A 59 6.85 20.15 -20.25
C TYR A 59 8.17 20.92 -20.47
N ASN A 60 9.27 20.44 -19.90
CA ASN A 60 10.59 21.07 -20.10
C ASN A 60 11.08 20.95 -21.55
N LEU A 61 10.80 19.83 -22.23
CA LEU A 61 11.12 19.66 -23.66
C LEU A 61 10.34 20.63 -24.55
N GLU A 62 9.03 20.76 -24.29
CA GLU A 62 8.21 21.76 -25.00
C GLU A 62 8.73 23.18 -24.77
N LYS A 63 9.09 23.51 -23.53
CA LYS A 63 9.60 24.85 -23.17
C LYS A 63 10.92 25.22 -23.85
N ILE A 64 11.81 24.25 -24.11
CA ILE A 64 13.07 24.48 -24.82
C ILE A 64 12.91 24.45 -26.36
N GLY A 65 11.68 24.30 -26.86
CA GLY A 65 11.39 24.26 -28.29
C GLY A 65 11.80 22.94 -28.96
N ALA A 66 11.75 21.81 -28.22
CA ALA A 66 11.96 20.49 -28.81
C ALA A 66 10.93 20.21 -29.91
N THR A 67 11.30 19.40 -30.90
CA THR A 67 10.38 19.03 -31.98
C THR A 67 9.30 18.07 -31.47
N ASP A 68 8.12 18.07 -32.11
CA ASP A 68 7.02 17.16 -31.75
C ASP A 68 7.50 15.70 -31.69
N THR A 69 8.35 15.28 -32.63
CA THR A 69 8.94 13.93 -32.64
C THR A 69 9.78 13.60 -31.40
N GLN A 70 10.49 14.58 -30.83
CA GLN A 70 11.25 14.41 -29.59
C GLN A 70 10.34 14.33 -28.37
N VAL A 71 9.27 15.11 -28.36
CA VAL A 71 8.25 15.09 -27.30
C VAL A 71 7.50 13.75 -27.31
N TYR A 72 7.02 13.30 -28.48
CA TYR A 72 6.34 12.01 -28.62
C TYR A 72 7.21 10.84 -28.19
N LYS A 73 8.51 10.88 -28.50
CA LYS A 73 9.44 9.82 -28.08
C LYS A 73 9.49 9.67 -26.55
N VAL A 74 9.41 10.77 -25.81
CA VAL A 74 9.43 10.72 -24.34
C VAL A 74 8.08 10.31 -23.76
N ILE A 75 6.97 10.63 -24.43
CA ILE A 75 5.63 10.18 -24.02
C ILE A 75 5.48 8.65 -24.19
N ASP A 76 6.04 8.09 -25.26
CA ASP A 76 6.02 6.64 -25.54
C ASP A 76 7.12 5.86 -24.80
N GLU A 77 8.02 6.53 -24.08
CA GLU A 77 9.02 5.86 -23.24
C GLU A 77 8.35 5.23 -22.00
N ASP A 78 8.75 3.99 -21.68
CA ASP A 78 8.32 3.32 -20.46
C ASP A 78 8.66 4.16 -19.23
N VAL A 79 7.65 4.38 -18.37
CA VAL A 79 7.80 5.17 -17.15
C VAL A 79 8.47 4.31 -16.07
N GLU A 80 9.80 4.41 -15.98
CA GLU A 80 10.57 3.71 -14.96
C GLU A 80 10.38 4.33 -13.57
N ILE A 81 10.15 3.47 -12.56
CA ILE A 81 10.05 3.88 -11.16
C ILE A 81 11.47 3.98 -10.59
N ALA A 82 11.93 5.20 -10.29
CA ALA A 82 13.23 5.43 -9.68
C ALA A 82 13.22 5.19 -8.16
N ASP A 83 14.39 4.96 -7.57
CA ASP A 83 14.52 4.80 -6.11
C ASP A 83 14.09 6.06 -5.33
N GLU A 84 14.28 7.24 -5.92
CA GLU A 84 13.77 8.50 -5.37
C GLU A 84 12.24 8.51 -5.24
N ASP A 85 11.53 7.85 -6.15
CA ASP A 85 10.07 7.77 -6.10
C ASP A 85 9.62 6.84 -4.98
N ARG A 86 10.39 5.79 -4.69
CA ARG A 86 10.18 4.92 -3.52
C ARG A 86 10.43 5.67 -2.21
N ASN A 87 11.44 6.54 -2.19
CA ASN A 87 11.76 7.41 -1.05
C ASN A 87 10.78 8.56 -0.86
N SER A 88 9.91 8.84 -1.83
CA SER A 88 8.86 9.86 -1.69
C SER A 88 7.75 9.45 -0.70
N VAL A 89 7.64 8.16 -0.39
CA VAL A 89 6.65 7.62 0.54
C VAL A 89 7.06 7.96 1.98
N PRO A 90 6.25 8.69 2.74
CA PRO A 90 6.58 9.02 4.11
C PRO A 90 6.77 7.80 5.02
N ASN A 91 7.85 7.79 5.81
CA ASN A 91 8.21 6.68 6.71
C ASN A 91 7.07 6.27 7.68
N TRP A 92 6.24 7.22 8.10
CA TRP A 92 5.12 6.94 9.01
C TRP A 92 4.10 5.98 8.40
N ILE A 93 3.92 5.96 7.07
CA ILE A 93 3.00 5.03 6.39
C ILE A 93 3.46 3.58 6.59
N TYR A 94 4.76 3.33 6.46
CA TYR A 94 5.34 2.01 6.72
C TYR A 94 5.19 1.60 8.19
N ILE A 95 5.34 2.55 9.12
CA ILE A 95 5.13 2.32 10.56
C ILE A 95 3.69 1.90 10.84
N PHE A 96 2.68 2.62 10.34
CA PHE A 96 1.28 2.21 10.51
C PHE A 96 1.01 0.84 9.90
N GLY A 97 1.64 0.54 8.77
CA GLY A 97 1.60 -0.77 8.15
C GLY A 97 2.08 -1.90 9.05
N MET A 98 3.24 -1.71 9.68
CA MET A 98 3.77 -2.66 10.66
C MET A 98 2.86 -2.77 11.89
N LEU A 99 2.40 -1.64 12.45
CA LEU A 99 1.50 -1.64 13.60
C LEU A 99 0.19 -2.39 13.31
N SER A 100 -0.41 -2.12 12.15
CA SER A 100 -1.63 -2.82 11.70
C SER A 100 -1.41 -4.33 11.60
N THR A 101 -0.26 -4.76 11.07
CA THR A 101 0.11 -6.18 11.01
C THR A 101 0.27 -6.78 12.41
N SER A 102 0.99 -6.09 13.31
CA SER A 102 1.19 -6.54 14.69
C SER A 102 -0.14 -6.69 15.44
N ILE A 103 -1.07 -5.75 15.25
CA ILE A 103 -2.43 -5.84 15.81
C ILE A 103 -3.14 -7.09 15.27
N SER A 104 -3.07 -7.35 13.96
CA SER A 104 -3.66 -8.56 13.36
C SER A 104 -3.08 -9.85 13.95
N VAL A 105 -1.77 -9.91 14.20
CA VAL A 105 -1.13 -11.07 14.84
C VAL A 105 -1.64 -11.27 16.27
N ILE A 106 -1.72 -10.20 17.07
CA ILE A 106 -2.23 -10.27 18.45
C ILE A 106 -3.68 -10.75 18.45
N LEU A 107 -4.52 -10.17 17.58
CA LEU A 107 -5.92 -10.54 17.42
C LEU A 107 -6.10 -12.00 16.98
N LEU A 108 -5.23 -12.49 16.10
CA LEU A 108 -5.21 -13.88 15.67
C LEU A 108 -4.89 -14.82 16.85
N ILE A 109 -3.85 -14.52 17.64
CA ILE A 109 -3.48 -15.31 18.82
C ILE A 109 -4.64 -15.35 19.83
N ILE A 110 -5.27 -14.21 20.11
CA ILE A 110 -6.44 -14.13 20.99
C ILE A 110 -7.58 -15.01 20.44
N GLY A 111 -7.88 -14.90 19.15
CA GLY A 111 -8.91 -15.70 18.51
C GLY A 111 -8.66 -17.21 18.59
N LEU A 112 -7.41 -17.63 18.37
CA LEU A 112 -6.99 -19.03 18.47
C LEU A 112 -7.07 -19.57 19.89
N SER A 113 -6.82 -18.75 20.92
CA SER A 113 -6.86 -19.22 22.32
C SER A 113 -8.24 -19.67 22.80
N ARG A 114 -9.33 -19.25 22.13
CA ARG A 114 -10.71 -19.69 22.41
C ARG A 114 -11.19 -20.81 21.49
N LEU A 115 -10.49 -21.05 20.38
CA LEU A 115 -10.73 -22.22 19.54
C LEU A 115 -10.28 -23.45 20.32
N LYS A 116 -11.25 -24.14 20.95
CA LYS A 116 -11.04 -25.51 21.42
C LYS A 116 -10.94 -26.39 20.18
N LEU A 117 -9.72 -26.53 19.66
CA LEU A 117 -9.35 -27.58 18.72
C LEU A 117 -9.28 -28.93 19.44
#